data_AF-A0A6G4QUS7-F1
#
_entry.id   AF-A0A6G4QUS7-F1
#
_cell.length_a   1.000
_cell.length_b   1.000
_cell.length_c   1.000
_cell.angle_alpha   90.00
_cell.angle_beta   90.00
_cell.angle_gamma   90.00
#
_symmetry.space_group_name_H-M   'P 1'
#
loop_
_entity.id
_entity.type
_entity.pdbx_description
1 polymer ?
#
loop_
_entity_poly.entity_id
_entity_poly.type
_entity_poly.pdbx_seq_one_letter_code
_entity_poly.pdbx_strand_id
1 'polypeptide(L)'
;MDEFDDEADALLARIMMIRDDLKAGRLSPNQEAAYRDLGRKVERVTRDMDAAADIDAATALWRQGAAIIKAYLAEHFPAPTRH
;
A
#
# COMPACT_ATOMS: atom_id res chain seq x y z
N MET A 1 0.07 11.81 19.15
CA MET A 1 0.09 11.82 17.67
C MET A 1 0.25 10.37 17.33
N ASP A 2 -0.84 9.72 16.95
CA ASP A 2 -0.96 8.27 16.96
C ASP A 2 -0.06 7.66 15.89
N GLU A 3 0.78 6.70 16.28
CA GLU A 3 1.71 5.96 15.42
C GLU A 3 1.02 5.32 14.19
N PHE A 4 -0.30 5.15 14.28
CA PHE A 4 -1.19 4.75 13.19
C PHE A 4 -1.28 5.76 12.05
N ASP A 5 -1.40 7.05 12.36
CA ASP A 5 -1.51 8.10 11.35
C ASP A 5 -0.17 8.24 10.60
N ASP A 6 0.94 8.16 11.32
CA ASP A 6 2.28 8.19 10.73
C ASP A 6 2.54 6.99 9.80
N GLU A 7 2.06 5.79 10.17
CA GLU A 7 2.17 4.59 9.34
C GLU A 7 1.31 4.68 8.07
N ALA A 8 0.08 5.15 8.20
CA ALA A 8 -0.83 5.36 7.07
C ALA A 8 -0.25 6.38 6.08
N ASP A 9 0.25 7.50 6.59
CA ASP A 9 0.87 8.56 5.79
C ASP A 9 2.13 8.08 5.08
N ALA A 10 2.99 7.29 5.74
CA ALA A 10 4.16 6.70 5.11
C ALA A 10 3.78 5.74 3.98
N LEU A 11 2.73 4.93 4.17
CA LEU A 11 2.24 4.02 3.14
C LEU A 11 1.66 4.78 1.94
N LEU A 12 0.84 5.79 2.21
CA LEU A 12 0.28 6.68 1.19
C LEU A 12 1.38 7.38 0.41
N ALA A 13 2.37 7.97 1.08
CA ALA A 13 3.50 8.62 0.44
C ALA A 13 4.26 7.64 -0.47
N ARG A 14 4.47 6.40 -0.03
CA ARG A 14 5.13 5.36 -0.84
C ARG A 14 4.33 5.01 -2.09
N ILE A 15 3.00 4.85 -1.96
CA ILE A 15 2.12 4.56 -3.09
C ILE A 15 2.09 5.74 -4.07
N MET A 16 2.05 6.98 -3.58
CA MET A 16 2.11 8.17 -4.45
C MET A 16 3.41 8.24 -5.24
N MET A 17 4.54 7.96 -4.60
CA MET A 17 5.85 7.93 -5.28
C MET A 17 5.87 6.92 -6.42
N ILE A 18 5.34 5.71 -6.20
CA ILE A 18 5.25 4.68 -7.24
C ILE A 18 4.30 5.11 -8.37
N ARG A 19 3.17 5.75 -8.03
CA ARG A 19 2.26 6.31 -9.02
C ARG A 19 2.95 7.38 -9.88
N ASP A 20 3.80 8.20 -9.30
CA ASP A 20 4.53 9.23 -10.04
C ASP A 20 5.62 8.61 -10.92
N ASP A 21 6.29 7.54 -10.46
CA ASP A 21 7.20 6.74 -11.29
C ASP A 21 6.48 6.06 -12.47
N LEU A 22 5.26 5.56 -12.25
CA LEU A 22 4.40 5.03 -13.32
C LEU A 22 4.11 6.11 -14.37
N LYS A 23 3.66 7.29 -13.93
CA LYS A 23 3.35 8.42 -14.83
C LYS A 23 4.57 8.91 -15.58
N ALA A 24 5.75 8.86 -14.96
CA ALA A 24 7.02 9.23 -15.57
C ALA A 24 7.61 8.14 -16.47
N GLY A 25 6.99 6.96 -16.58
CA GLY A 25 7.50 5.83 -17.36
C GLY A 25 8.80 5.24 -16.80
N ARG A 26 9.04 5.38 -15.48
CA ARG A 26 10.22 4.87 -14.79
C ARG A 26 10.07 3.44 -14.27
N LEU A 27 8.86 2.89 -14.31
CA LEU A 27 8.57 1.51 -13.92
C LEU A 27 8.85 0.55 -15.07
N SER A 28 9.38 -0.63 -14.73
CA SER A 28 9.42 -1.75 -15.67
C SER A 28 8.02 -2.32 -15.92
N PRO A 29 7.78 -3.04 -17.04
CA PRO A 29 6.49 -3.69 -17.30
C PRO A 29 6.00 -4.60 -16.15
N ASN A 30 6.93 -5.29 -15.48
CA ASN A 30 6.61 -6.11 -14.31
C ASN A 30 6.13 -5.26 -13.12
N GLN A 31 6.74 -4.09 -12.91
CA GLN A 31 6.32 -3.15 -11.87
C GLN A 31 4.98 -2.48 -12.20
N GLU A 32 4.68 -2.20 -13.47
CA GLU A 32 3.36 -1.71 -13.87
C GLU A 32 2.27 -2.75 -13.59
N ALA A 33 2.52 -4.02 -13.93
CA ALA A 33 1.63 -5.12 -13.60
C ALA A 33 1.46 -5.26 -12.08
N ALA A 34 2.55 -5.17 -11.32
CA ALA A 34 2.52 -5.20 -9.87
C ALA A 34 1.73 -4.02 -9.27
N TYR A 35 1.79 -2.82 -9.86
CA TYR A 35 1.04 -1.65 -9.41
C TYR A 35 -0.47 -1.82 -9.65
N ARG A 36 -0.88 -2.42 -10.77
CA ARG A 36 -2.30 -2.76 -11.00
C ARG A 36 -2.80 -3.77 -9.96
N ASP A 37 -1.99 -4.77 -9.63
CA ASP A 37 -2.34 -5.76 -8.62
C ASP A 37 -2.40 -5.17 -7.20
N LEU A 38 -1.48 -4.24 -6.88
CA LEU A 38 -1.52 -3.45 -5.65
C LEU A 38 -2.86 -2.72 -5.51
N GLY A 39 -3.35 -2.08 -6.58
CA GLY A 39 -4.66 -1.41 -6.58
C GLY A 39 -5.80 -2.34 -6.18
N ARG A 40 -5.82 -3.57 -6.70
CA ARG A 40 -6.83 -4.59 -6.34
C ARG A 40 -6.72 -5.03 -4.88
N LYS A 41 -5.51 -5.15 -4.35
CA LYS A 41 -5.28 -5.49 -2.94
C LYS A 41 -5.78 -4.39 -2.01
N VAL A 42 -5.47 -3.13 -2.32
CA VAL A 42 -5.94 -1.97 -1.56
C VAL A 42 -7.47 -1.90 -1.59
N GLU A 43 -8.09 -2.03 -2.78
CA GLU A 43 -9.55 -2.03 -2.91
C GLU A 43 -10.21 -3.13 -2.07
N ARG A 44 -9.62 -4.33 -2.06
CA ARG A 44 -10.11 -5.43 -1.22
C ARG A 44 -10.04 -5.09 0.26
N VAL A 45 -8.90 -4.59 0.74
CA VAL A 45 -8.74 -4.19 2.15
C VAL A 45 -9.75 -3.10 2.52
N THR A 46 -9.93 -2.08 1.69
CA THR A 46 -10.93 -1.03 1.92
C THR A 46 -12.34 -1.60 1.98
N ARG A 47 -12.70 -2.50 1.07
CA ARG A 47 -14.03 -3.15 1.08
C ARG A 47 -14.24 -4.00 2.33
N ASP A 48 -13.23 -4.74 2.77
CA ASP A 48 -13.31 -5.56 3.97
C ASP A 48 -13.45 -4.66 5.22
N MET A 49 -12.74 -3.53 5.26
CA MET A 49 -12.88 -2.53 6.33
C MET A 49 -14.26 -1.86 6.34
N ASP A 50 -14.80 -1.47 5.18
CA ASP A 50 -16.14 -0.87 5.06
C ASP A 50 -17.25 -1.85 5.48
N ALA A 51 -17.02 -3.15 5.32
CA ALA A 51 -17.93 -4.21 5.73
C ALA A 51 -17.78 -4.62 7.22
N ALA A 52 -16.81 -4.03 7.94
CA ALA A 52 -16.57 -4.36 9.34
C ALA A 52 -17.75 -3.94 10.23
N ALA A 53 -18.07 -4.76 11.22
CA ALA A 53 -19.21 -4.54 12.12
C ALA A 53 -18.97 -3.40 13.12
N ASP A 54 -17.71 -3.11 13.44
CA ASP A 54 -17.30 -2.10 14.40
C ASP A 54 -15.88 -1.56 14.08
N ILE A 55 -15.50 -0.51 14.82
CA ILE A 55 -14.24 0.20 14.62
C ILE A 55 -13.01 -0.64 15.02
N ASP A 56 -13.15 -1.57 15.96
CA ASP A 56 -12.05 -2.44 16.40
C ASP A 56 -11.74 -3.49 15.31
N ALA A 57 -12.79 -4.06 14.71
CA ALA A 57 -12.70 -4.95 13.57
C ALA A 57 -12.12 -4.23 12.34
N ALA A 58 -12.57 -3.01 12.04
CA ALA A 58 -12.02 -2.19 10.97
C ALA A 58 -10.52 -1.89 11.19
N THR A 59 -10.13 -1.59 12.43
CA THR A 59 -8.73 -1.34 12.81
C THR A 59 -7.86 -2.59 12.68
N ALA A 60 -8.37 -3.76 13.07
CA ALA A 60 -7.67 -5.03 12.89
C ALA A 60 -7.47 -5.37 11.41
N LEU A 61 -8.50 -5.16 10.58
CA LEU A 61 -8.43 -5.33 9.13
C LEU A 61 -7.46 -4.35 8.49
N TRP A 62 -7.45 -3.08 8.95
CA TRP A 62 -6.48 -2.09 8.51
C TRP A 62 -5.06 -2.54 8.80
N ARG A 63 -4.75 -2.96 10.04
CA ARG A 63 -3.40 -3.40 10.42
C ARG A 63 -2.92 -4.58 9.58
N GLN A 64 -3.81 -5.55 9.36
CA GLN A 64 -3.52 -6.70 8.51
C GLN A 64 -3.30 -6.29 7.05
N GLY A 65 -4.17 -5.43 6.52
CA GLY A 65 -4.08 -4.92 5.16
C GLY A 65 -2.82 -4.10 4.93
N ALA A 66 -2.48 -3.21 5.87
CA ALA A 66 -1.26 -2.41 5.85
C ALA A 66 -0.01 -3.29 5.84
N ALA A 67 0.04 -4.33 6.67
CA ALA A 67 1.16 -5.28 6.67
C ALA A 67 1.32 -6.01 5.33
N ILE A 68 0.21 -6.46 4.73
CA ILE A 68 0.21 -7.11 3.41
C ILE A 68 0.70 -6.14 2.33
N ILE A 69 0.19 -4.91 2.32
CA ILE A 69 0.59 -3.88 1.36
C ILE A 69 2.07 -3.56 1.52
N LYS A 70 2.57 -3.38 2.76
CA LYS A 70 3.99 -3.13 3.03
C LYS A 70 4.89 -4.25 2.50
N ALA A 71 4.56 -5.50 2.77
CA ALA A 71 5.32 -6.64 2.27
C ALA A 71 5.35 -6.66 0.73
N TYR A 72 4.18 -6.45 0.11
CA TYR A 72 4.06 -6.40 -1.34
C TYR A 72 4.87 -5.25 -1.97
N LEU A 73 4.85 -4.07 -1.34
CA LEU A 73 5.64 -2.93 -1.76
C LEU A 73 7.14 -3.20 -1.64
N ALA A 74 7.58 -3.84 -0.56
CA ALA A 74 8.99 -4.19 -0.38
C ALA A 74 9.50 -5.19 -1.44
N GLU A 75 8.65 -6.14 -1.83
CA GLU A 75 8.98 -7.17 -2.83
C GLU A 75 9.05 -6.59 -4.26
N HIS A 76 8.05 -5.80 -4.66
CA HIS A 76 7.90 -5.36 -6.05
C HIS A 76 8.44 -3.95 -6.32
N PHE A 77 8.55 -3.13 -5.29
CA PHE A 77 9.03 -1.76 -5.35
C PHE A 77 10.09 -1.54 -4.27
N PRO A 78 11.24 -2.25 -4.35
CA PRO A 78 12.31 -2.06 -3.38
C PRO A 78 12.71 -0.58 -3.34
N ALA A 79 12.92 -0.05 -2.13
CA ALA A 79 13.53 1.27 -2.01
C ALA A 79 14.91 1.21 -2.69
N PRO A 80 15.32 2.25 -3.44
CA PRO A 80 16.67 2.28 -3.96
C PRO A 80 17.62 2.13 -2.77
N THR A 81 18.42 1.06 -2.77
CA THR A 81 19.49 0.89 -1.79
C THR A 81 20.45 2.06 -1.98
N ARG A 82 20.47 2.98 -1.02
CA ARG A 82 21.56 3.96 -0.92
C ARG A 82 22.83 3.15 -0.63
N HIS A 83 23.62 2.90 -1.67
CA HIS A 83 25.01 2.46 -1.56
C HIS A 83 25.93 3.65 -1.36
#